data_AF-A0A6I2SRT0-F1
#
_entry.id   AF-A0A6I2SRT0-F1
#
_cell.length_a   1.000
_cell.length_b   1.000
_cell.length_c   1.000
_cell.angle_alpha   90.00
_cell.angle_beta   90.00
_cell.angle_gamma   90.00
#
_symmetry.space_group_name_H-M   'P 1'
#
loop_
_entity.id
_entity.type
_entity.pdbx_description
1 polymer ?
#
loop_
_entity_poly.entity_id
_entity_poly.type
_entity_poly.pdbx_seq_one_letter_code
_entity_poly.pdbx_strand_id
1 'polypeptide(L)'
;MSLVGLSLLLAALAATVRITIHGDLEGIYILKGTHGKLLELKDDVLLGEFERVLFKADLRTFHLLSRHLPESSSHEAYLTYQWNRKWGHGFVQSFAADGSRFIVCFSRFRDSNDTVPRGLFVGGGLPYSRYESSKVQLNETGVAYYNNSHWYHIWCNANEAIAGSNSPDRLQFPSNWEYLDSKIRYATSKKIMLQSSHRTVIDHVPVQIERFMLYRAGDRYFILVTRIRNIGTQPTGYFFVYGDEPWVGDYGSSMGNVGWVQDRLYHYEATVDPTRHNFAGMYDHGNPVVLGEHGPFSEMANFIEWLGDLRPDLVYFSNKEGEISDESARIPLSSRDNRVMFLQWGPRQLMPAQTETIVLAIGMADKGQRDGMPRKPKVSVDWADIHTIMTTP
;
A
#
# COMPACT_ATOMS: atom_id res chain seq x y z
N MET A 1 -9.45 -50.75 5.29
CA MET A 1 -10.19 -49.73 6.07
C MET A 1 -11.67 -49.85 5.72
N SER A 2 -12.59 -49.82 6.69
CA SER A 2 -14.03 -49.81 6.38
C SER A 2 -14.45 -48.44 5.83
N LEU A 3 -15.55 -48.40 5.06
CA LEU A 3 -16.11 -47.15 4.54
C LEU A 3 -16.40 -46.15 5.68
N VAL A 4 -16.96 -46.66 6.78
CA VAL A 4 -17.24 -45.89 8.00
C VAL A 4 -15.97 -45.31 8.63
N GLY A 5 -14.88 -46.08 8.70
CA GLY A 5 -13.60 -45.61 9.22
C GLY A 5 -12.97 -44.50 8.35
N LEU A 6 -13.10 -44.61 7.02
CA LEU A 6 -12.66 -43.56 6.10
C LEU A 6 -13.52 -42.29 6.25
N SER A 7 -14.85 -42.42 6.33
CA SER A 7 -15.75 -41.28 6.53
C SER A 7 -15.50 -40.56 7.85
N LEU A 8 -15.26 -41.29 8.95
CA LEU A 8 -14.91 -40.69 10.25
C LEU A 8 -13.56 -39.97 10.21
N LEU A 9 -12.55 -40.55 9.55
CA LEU A 9 -11.25 -39.91 9.35
C LEU A 9 -11.38 -38.61 8.53
N LEU A 10 -12.12 -38.64 7.43
CA LEU A 10 -12.37 -37.47 6.58
C LEU A 10 -13.18 -36.38 7.31
N ALA A 11 -14.16 -36.76 8.12
CA ALA A 11 -14.93 -35.83 8.96
C ALA A 11 -14.03 -35.17 10.02
N ALA A 12 -13.17 -35.93 10.70
CA ALA A 12 -12.20 -35.40 11.65
C ALA A 12 -11.17 -34.48 10.97
N LEU A 13 -10.71 -34.81 9.76
CA LEU A 13 -9.83 -33.97 8.96
C LEU A 13 -10.52 -32.64 8.57
N ALA A 14 -11.75 -32.70 8.05
CA ALA A 14 -12.53 -31.51 7.71
C ALA A 14 -12.89 -30.65 8.94
N ALA A 15 -13.06 -31.26 10.11
CA ALA A 15 -13.26 -30.54 11.36
C ALA A 15 -12.00 -29.78 11.83
N THR A 16 -10.81 -30.30 11.54
CA THR A 16 -9.52 -29.78 12.06
C THR A 16 -8.73 -28.93 11.06
N VAL A 17 -8.96 -29.09 9.75
CA VAL A 17 -8.30 -28.36 8.67
C VAL A 17 -9.22 -27.25 8.13
N ARG A 18 -8.69 -26.03 8.00
CA ARG A 18 -9.30 -24.96 7.18
C ARG A 18 -8.74 -25.04 5.76
N ILE A 19 -9.58 -24.85 4.75
CA ILE A 19 -9.14 -24.78 3.35
C ILE A 19 -9.46 -23.38 2.83
N THR A 20 -8.43 -22.62 2.46
CA THR A 20 -8.51 -21.23 2.00
C THR A 20 -7.82 -21.13 0.63
N ILE A 21 -8.55 -21.40 -0.45
CA ILE A 21 -8.04 -21.37 -1.83
C ILE A 21 -8.58 -20.14 -2.56
N HIS A 22 -7.69 -19.26 -3.00
CA HIS A 22 -8.02 -17.99 -3.66
C HIS A 22 -7.99 -18.06 -5.19
N GLY A 23 -7.30 -19.05 -5.76
CA GLY A 23 -7.09 -19.20 -7.20
C GLY A 23 -5.85 -18.45 -7.71
N ASP A 24 -4.93 -18.09 -6.81
CA ASP A 24 -3.62 -17.54 -7.16
C ASP A 24 -2.65 -18.65 -7.59
N LEU A 25 -2.82 -19.86 -7.03
CA LEU A 25 -2.09 -21.08 -7.39
C LEU A 25 -0.57 -20.94 -7.36
N GLU A 26 -0.04 -20.20 -6.40
CA GLU A 26 1.40 -19.91 -6.25
C GLU A 26 2.15 -21.11 -5.68
N GLY A 27 1.47 -21.91 -4.85
CA GLY A 27 1.96 -23.18 -4.33
C GLY A 27 0.86 -24.00 -3.67
N ILE A 28 1.27 -25.00 -2.92
CA ILE A 28 0.45 -25.69 -1.93
C ILE A 28 1.13 -25.49 -0.58
N TYR A 29 0.46 -24.78 0.32
CA TYR A 29 0.99 -24.38 1.63
C TYR A 29 0.14 -24.97 2.74
N ILE A 30 0.78 -25.63 3.71
CA ILE A 30 0.13 -26.07 4.95
C ILE A 30 0.68 -25.18 6.07
N LEU A 31 -0.22 -24.44 6.70
CA LEU A 31 0.06 -23.54 7.80
C LEU A 31 -0.47 -24.12 9.11
N LYS A 32 0.14 -23.73 10.23
CA LYS A 32 -0.45 -23.82 11.57
C LYS A 32 -1.77 -23.06 11.58
N GLY A 33 -2.84 -23.72 12.00
CA GLY A 33 -4.19 -23.17 12.00
C GLY A 33 -4.37 -22.06 13.05
N THR A 34 -5.44 -21.28 12.87
CA THR A 34 -5.93 -20.26 13.81
C THR A 34 -7.40 -20.52 14.12
N HIS A 35 -7.99 -19.80 15.07
CA HIS A 35 -9.43 -19.87 15.37
C HIS A 35 -9.94 -21.30 15.67
N GLY A 36 -9.19 -22.04 16.48
CA GLY A 36 -9.54 -23.42 16.88
C GLY A 36 -9.28 -24.49 15.82
N LYS A 37 -8.75 -24.15 14.65
CA LYS A 37 -8.29 -25.11 13.64
C LYS A 37 -6.83 -25.50 13.90
N LEU A 38 -6.48 -26.75 13.63
CA LEU A 38 -5.11 -27.26 13.80
C LEU A 38 -4.21 -26.87 12.62
N LEU A 39 -4.76 -26.92 11.40
CA LEU A 39 -4.05 -26.67 10.15
C LEU A 39 -4.89 -25.77 9.23
N GLU A 40 -4.21 -25.04 8.35
CA GLU A 40 -4.82 -24.32 7.23
C GLU A 40 -4.10 -24.68 5.93
N LEU A 41 -4.84 -25.11 4.92
CA LEU A 41 -4.36 -25.39 3.57
C LEU A 41 -4.64 -24.17 2.68
N LYS A 42 -3.61 -23.62 2.03
CA LYS A 42 -3.69 -22.45 1.15
C LYS A 42 -2.98 -22.68 -0.19
N ASP A 43 -3.38 -21.92 -1.21
CA ASP A 43 -2.67 -21.82 -2.49
C ASP A 43 -1.72 -20.61 -2.59
N ASP A 44 -1.73 -19.74 -1.57
CA ASP A 44 -0.87 -18.56 -1.41
C ASP A 44 -0.73 -18.17 0.07
N VAL A 45 0.33 -17.43 0.41
CA VAL A 45 0.65 -16.97 1.78
C VAL A 45 0.83 -15.46 1.77
N LEU A 46 0.11 -14.76 2.65
CA LEU A 46 0.13 -13.30 2.77
C LEU A 46 1.19 -12.81 3.75
N LEU A 47 1.49 -11.51 3.73
CA LEU A 47 2.34 -10.88 4.75
C LEU A 47 1.77 -11.18 6.15
N GLY A 48 2.66 -11.52 7.09
CA GLY A 48 2.30 -11.91 8.46
C GLY A 48 1.90 -13.39 8.64
N GLU A 49 1.76 -14.17 7.57
CA GLU A 49 1.43 -15.60 7.68
C GLU A 49 2.66 -16.54 7.58
N PHE A 50 3.85 -16.01 7.28
CA PHE A 50 5.05 -16.81 6.97
C PHE A 50 5.51 -17.72 8.13
N GLU A 51 5.54 -17.20 9.36
CA GLU A 51 5.91 -17.97 10.58
C GLU A 51 4.95 -19.12 10.91
N ARG A 52 3.79 -19.19 10.23
CA ARG A 52 2.84 -20.29 10.37
C ARG A 52 3.10 -21.42 9.36
N VAL A 53 3.92 -21.23 8.32
CA VAL A 53 4.12 -22.23 7.25
C VAL A 53 4.87 -23.45 7.79
N LEU A 54 4.19 -24.60 7.79
CA LEU A 54 4.74 -25.90 8.21
C LEU A 54 5.25 -26.73 7.03
N PHE A 55 4.63 -26.57 5.86
CA PHE A 55 5.02 -27.23 4.62
C PHE A 55 4.75 -26.33 3.42
N LYS A 56 5.63 -26.41 2.41
CA LYS A 56 5.50 -25.70 1.13
C LYS A 56 5.83 -26.62 -0.04
N ALA A 57 5.00 -26.56 -1.08
CA ALA A 57 5.30 -27.06 -2.42
C ALA A 57 5.01 -25.96 -3.44
N ASP A 58 6.04 -25.27 -3.89
CA ASP A 58 5.92 -24.15 -4.83
C ASP A 58 5.55 -24.64 -6.24
N LEU A 59 4.57 -23.98 -6.89
CA LEU A 59 4.09 -24.33 -8.24
C LEU A 59 4.70 -23.46 -9.35
N ARG A 60 5.86 -22.80 -9.08
CA ARG A 60 6.57 -21.86 -9.97
C ARG A 60 6.65 -22.31 -11.43
N THR A 61 6.89 -23.61 -11.67
CA THR A 61 7.04 -24.19 -13.02
C THR A 61 5.79 -24.03 -13.91
N PHE A 62 4.58 -24.10 -13.34
CA PHE A 62 3.34 -23.88 -14.09
C PHE A 62 3.11 -22.40 -14.46
N HIS A 63 3.60 -21.47 -13.62
CA HIS A 63 3.57 -20.03 -13.91
C HIS A 63 4.57 -19.63 -15.00
N LEU A 64 5.75 -20.29 -15.06
CA LEU A 64 6.75 -20.03 -16.11
C LEU A 64 6.27 -20.48 -17.50
N LEU A 65 5.48 -21.55 -17.59
CA LEU A 65 4.91 -22.03 -18.85
C LEU A 65 3.71 -21.20 -19.35
N SER A 66 3.05 -20.45 -18.47
CA SER A 66 1.82 -19.69 -18.78
C SER A 66 2.04 -18.19 -18.95
N ARG A 67 3.17 -17.64 -18.49
CA ARG A 67 3.53 -16.23 -18.67
C ARG A 67 4.41 -16.05 -19.89
N HIS A 68 3.87 -15.43 -20.94
CA HIS A 68 4.69 -14.70 -21.90
C HIS A 68 5.35 -13.53 -21.15
N LEU A 69 6.54 -13.76 -20.59
CA LEU A 69 7.46 -12.68 -20.30
C LEU A 69 7.72 -11.98 -21.65
N PRO A 70 7.50 -10.66 -21.77
CA PRO A 70 7.84 -9.96 -23.01
C PRO A 70 9.33 -10.18 -23.28
N GLU A 71 9.68 -10.46 -24.54
CA GLU A 71 11.06 -10.45 -25.01
C GLU A 71 11.59 -9.02 -24.92
N SER A 72 11.96 -8.60 -23.71
CA SER A 72 12.55 -7.30 -23.45
C SER A 72 13.96 -7.34 -23.99
N SER A 73 14.20 -6.59 -25.08
CA SER A 73 15.55 -6.11 -25.35
C SER A 73 16.08 -5.43 -24.09
N SER A 74 17.35 -5.71 -23.76
CA SER A 74 17.97 -5.46 -22.45
C SER A 74 18.20 -3.98 -22.09
N HIS A 75 17.49 -3.06 -22.74
CA HIS A 75 17.79 -1.61 -22.73
C HIS A 75 16.56 -0.71 -22.52
N GLU A 76 15.36 -1.27 -22.36
CA GLU A 76 14.15 -0.47 -22.11
C GLU A 76 13.46 -0.82 -20.80
N ALA A 77 12.87 0.18 -20.15
CA ALA A 77 12.04 -0.06 -18.98
C ALA A 77 10.74 -0.81 -19.35
N TYR A 78 10.29 -1.72 -18.48
CA TYR A 78 9.04 -2.44 -18.66
C TYR A 78 8.32 -2.76 -17.32
N LEU A 79 7.02 -3.08 -17.41
CA LEU A 79 6.17 -3.54 -16.31
C LEU A 79 5.87 -5.04 -16.41
N THR A 80 5.78 -5.69 -15.26
CA THR A 80 5.05 -6.95 -15.08
C THR A 80 4.04 -6.81 -13.94
N TYR A 81 3.02 -7.65 -13.90
CA TYR A 81 2.01 -7.59 -12.85
C TYR A 81 1.38 -8.96 -12.59
N GLN A 82 0.63 -9.03 -11.49
CA GLN A 82 -0.31 -10.09 -11.20
C GLN A 82 -1.49 -9.49 -10.44
N TRP A 83 -2.71 -9.88 -10.81
CA TRP A 83 -3.92 -9.33 -10.22
C TRP A 83 -5.04 -10.37 -10.13
N ASN A 84 -5.48 -10.66 -8.92
CA ASN A 84 -6.62 -11.54 -8.67
C ASN A 84 -7.90 -10.71 -8.55
N ARG A 85 -8.69 -10.65 -9.64
CA ARG A 85 -9.91 -9.81 -9.67
C ARG A 85 -10.95 -10.22 -8.63
N LYS A 86 -11.05 -11.50 -8.28
CA LYS A 86 -12.05 -12.00 -7.33
C LYS A 86 -11.74 -11.57 -5.89
N TRP A 87 -10.46 -11.54 -5.53
CA TRP A 87 -10.00 -11.20 -4.19
C TRP A 87 -9.46 -9.78 -4.06
N GLY A 88 -9.31 -9.06 -5.18
CA GLY A 88 -8.91 -7.66 -5.19
C GLY A 88 -7.46 -7.44 -4.74
N HIS A 89 -6.58 -8.42 -4.90
CA HIS A 89 -5.18 -8.32 -4.47
C HIS A 89 -4.21 -8.57 -5.61
N GLY A 90 -2.97 -8.14 -5.43
CA GLY A 90 -1.92 -8.37 -6.43
C GLY A 90 -0.69 -7.50 -6.21
N PHE A 91 0.11 -7.38 -7.27
CA PHE A 91 1.28 -6.52 -7.30
C PHE A 91 1.62 -6.07 -8.72
N VAL A 92 2.37 -4.98 -8.84
CA VAL A 92 3.00 -4.53 -10.09
C VAL A 92 4.49 -4.32 -9.84
N GLN A 93 5.32 -4.72 -10.80
CA GLN A 93 6.77 -4.55 -10.77
C GLN A 93 7.21 -3.75 -12.00
N SER A 94 7.95 -2.67 -11.78
CA SER A 94 8.66 -1.93 -12.82
C SER A 94 10.12 -2.35 -12.81
N PHE A 95 10.67 -2.55 -14.01
CA PHE A 95 12.06 -2.83 -14.28
C PHE A 95 12.58 -1.66 -15.11
N ALA A 96 13.60 -0.97 -14.63
CA ALA A 96 14.22 0.14 -15.34
C ALA A 96 15.39 -0.34 -16.22
N ALA A 97 15.77 0.48 -17.20
CA ALA A 97 16.86 0.19 -18.13
C ALA A 97 18.25 0.15 -17.45
N ASP A 98 18.38 0.77 -16.27
CA ASP A 98 19.58 0.69 -15.42
C ASP A 98 19.62 -0.60 -14.57
N GLY A 99 18.61 -1.46 -14.66
CA GLY A 99 18.46 -2.69 -13.87
C GLY A 99 17.69 -2.50 -12.55
N SER A 100 17.48 -1.26 -12.11
CA SER A 100 16.73 -0.96 -10.88
C SER A 100 15.28 -1.43 -10.98
N ARG A 101 14.65 -1.73 -9.84
CA ARG A 101 13.28 -2.27 -9.80
C ARG A 101 12.45 -1.55 -8.76
N PHE A 102 11.16 -1.40 -9.03
CA PHE A 102 10.22 -0.78 -8.10
C PHE A 102 8.93 -1.59 -8.06
N ILE A 103 8.58 -2.07 -6.87
CA ILE A 103 7.48 -3.00 -6.62
C ILE A 103 6.40 -2.28 -5.80
N VAL A 104 5.14 -2.48 -6.19
CA VAL A 104 3.97 -2.05 -5.41
C VAL A 104 3.05 -3.24 -5.21
N CYS A 105 2.77 -3.58 -3.95
CA CYS A 105 1.83 -4.62 -3.55
C CYS A 105 0.50 -3.98 -3.11
N PHE A 106 -0.60 -4.67 -3.38
CA PHE A 106 -1.93 -4.22 -2.99
C PHE A 106 -2.70 -5.34 -2.31
N SER A 107 -3.26 -5.06 -1.13
CA SER A 107 -4.19 -5.96 -0.44
C SER A 107 -3.63 -7.35 -0.10
N ARG A 108 -2.31 -7.49 0.06
CA ARG A 108 -1.63 -8.78 0.35
C ARG A 108 -1.16 -8.92 1.80
N PHE A 109 -1.92 -8.37 2.73
CA PHE A 109 -1.70 -8.39 4.19
C PHE A 109 -2.98 -8.70 4.95
N ARG A 110 -2.85 -8.87 6.27
CA ARG A 110 -3.96 -8.85 7.23
C ARG A 110 -3.87 -7.54 8.01
N ASP A 111 -5.00 -6.87 8.19
CA ASP A 111 -5.10 -5.67 9.02
C ASP A 111 -5.12 -6.01 10.52
N SER A 112 -5.22 -4.98 11.36
CA SER A 112 -5.35 -5.11 12.82
C SER A 112 -6.59 -5.88 13.29
N ASN A 113 -7.58 -6.09 12.40
CA ASN A 113 -8.78 -6.89 12.64
C ASN A 113 -8.67 -8.34 12.12
N ASP A 114 -7.44 -8.82 11.83
CA ASP A 114 -7.14 -10.11 11.17
C ASP A 114 -7.91 -10.34 9.85
N THR A 115 -8.25 -9.25 9.16
CA THR A 115 -9.02 -9.27 7.91
C THR A 115 -8.14 -8.86 6.75
N VAL A 116 -8.30 -9.54 5.62
CA VAL A 116 -7.58 -9.22 4.38
C VAL A 116 -8.40 -8.17 3.62
N PRO A 117 -7.94 -6.89 3.52
CA PRO A 117 -8.63 -5.89 2.72
C PRO A 117 -8.58 -6.30 1.25
N ARG A 118 -9.55 -5.88 0.44
CA ARG A 118 -9.63 -6.25 -0.99
C ARG A 118 -9.74 -5.00 -1.84
N GLY A 119 -8.80 -4.75 -2.73
CA GLY A 119 -8.80 -3.61 -3.65
C GLY A 119 -7.42 -2.98 -3.79
N LEU A 120 -7.37 -1.75 -4.30
CA LEU A 120 -6.13 -1.01 -4.47
C LEU A 120 -5.70 -0.28 -3.19
N PHE A 121 -5.45 -1.05 -2.13
CA PHE A 121 -4.90 -0.59 -0.85
C PHE A 121 -3.45 -1.01 -0.76
N VAL A 122 -2.53 -0.04 -0.65
CA VAL A 122 -1.09 -0.31 -0.68
C VAL A 122 -0.70 -1.14 0.54
N GLY A 123 0.03 -2.24 0.33
CA GLY A 123 0.52 -3.08 1.42
C GLY A 123 0.60 -4.57 1.08
N GLY A 124 1.42 -5.28 1.86
CA GLY A 124 1.49 -6.74 1.85
C GLY A 124 2.85 -7.32 1.52
N GLY A 125 2.84 -8.39 0.74
CA GLY A 125 4.06 -9.05 0.31
C GLY A 125 3.88 -9.64 -1.08
N LEU A 126 4.98 -9.95 -1.75
CA LEU A 126 4.91 -10.81 -2.93
C LEU A 126 4.38 -12.21 -2.54
N PRO A 127 3.86 -12.99 -3.50
CA PRO A 127 3.70 -14.42 -3.34
C PRO A 127 4.91 -15.10 -2.70
N TYR A 128 4.66 -16.00 -1.75
CA TYR A 128 5.73 -16.69 -1.02
C TYR A 128 6.59 -17.59 -1.93
N SER A 129 6.00 -18.03 -3.04
CA SER A 129 6.63 -18.65 -4.22
C SER A 129 7.62 -17.75 -4.98
N ARG A 130 7.83 -16.49 -4.59
CA ARG A 130 8.77 -15.55 -5.26
C ARG A 130 9.95 -15.17 -4.40
N TYR A 131 9.94 -15.54 -3.12
CA TYR A 131 11.09 -15.32 -2.27
C TYR A 131 12.22 -16.31 -2.61
N GLU A 132 13.45 -15.81 -2.53
CA GLU A 132 14.69 -16.58 -2.62
C GLU A 132 15.08 -17.12 -1.23
N SER A 133 15.91 -18.16 -1.18
CA SER A 133 16.11 -18.98 0.04
C SER A 133 16.74 -18.26 1.24
N SER A 134 17.32 -17.07 1.06
CA SER A 134 17.40 -15.95 2.02
C SER A 134 18.03 -14.75 1.27
N LYS A 135 17.66 -13.49 1.50
CA LYS A 135 17.71 -12.72 2.77
C LYS A 135 16.53 -11.72 2.85
N VAL A 136 15.86 -11.64 4.00
CA VAL A 136 14.85 -10.64 4.47
C VAL A 136 14.08 -9.94 3.33
N GLN A 137 12.99 -10.55 2.88
CA GLN A 137 12.89 -11.02 1.49
C GLN A 137 12.17 -10.01 0.56
N LEU A 138 12.79 -8.84 0.37
CA LEU A 138 12.63 -7.87 -0.75
C LEU A 138 11.89 -6.52 -0.53
N ASN A 139 11.64 -5.91 0.63
CA ASN A 139 11.81 -6.23 2.05
C ASN A 139 10.85 -5.33 2.87
N GLU A 140 9.90 -5.83 3.66
CA GLU A 140 8.88 -6.81 3.24
C GLU A 140 7.56 -6.01 3.04
N THR A 141 6.82 -6.20 1.94
CA THR A 141 6.61 -5.09 0.98
C THR A 141 5.20 -4.49 0.76
N GLY A 142 4.98 -3.23 1.17
CA GLY A 142 3.96 -2.37 0.52
C GLY A 142 4.47 -1.75 -0.77
N VAL A 143 5.55 -0.96 -0.65
CA VAL A 143 6.34 -0.43 -1.76
C VAL A 143 7.82 -0.67 -1.47
N ALA A 144 8.56 -1.19 -2.45
CA ALA A 144 9.99 -1.49 -2.31
C ALA A 144 10.78 -1.19 -3.57
N TYR A 145 12.05 -0.83 -3.38
CA TYR A 145 12.97 -0.41 -4.45
C TYR A 145 14.28 -1.19 -4.43
N TYR A 146 14.75 -1.63 -5.60
CA TYR A 146 16.04 -2.28 -5.80
C TYR A 146 16.98 -1.37 -6.58
N ASN A 147 18.15 -1.07 -6.03
CA ASN A 147 19.14 -0.17 -6.63
C ASN A 147 20.27 -0.88 -7.42
N ASN A 148 20.06 -2.13 -7.87
CA ASN A 148 21.09 -3.05 -8.40
C ASN A 148 22.04 -3.71 -7.39
N SER A 149 21.96 -3.39 -6.10
CA SER A 149 22.75 -4.07 -5.06
C SER A 149 21.93 -4.48 -3.83
N HIS A 150 20.94 -3.69 -3.46
CA HIS A 150 20.16 -3.85 -2.24
C HIS A 150 18.68 -3.47 -2.45
N TRP A 151 17.81 -4.05 -1.63
CA TRP A 151 16.38 -3.77 -1.58
C TRP A 151 16.09 -2.84 -0.41
N TYR A 152 15.33 -1.78 -0.67
CA TYR A 152 14.96 -0.77 0.30
C TYR A 152 13.46 -0.70 0.46
N HIS A 153 13.05 -0.50 1.70
CA HIS A 153 11.67 -0.26 2.07
C HIS A 153 11.29 1.20 1.83
N ILE A 154 10.11 1.44 1.26
CA ILE A 154 9.62 2.78 0.87
C ILE A 154 8.24 3.09 1.49
N TRP A 155 7.42 2.05 1.73
CA TRP A 155 6.05 2.15 2.25
C TRP A 155 5.57 0.79 2.78
N CYS A 156 4.98 0.75 3.98
CA CYS A 156 4.57 -0.44 4.71
C CYS A 156 3.19 -0.92 4.25
N ASN A 157 2.14 -0.28 4.76
CA ASN A 157 0.77 -0.46 4.34
C ASN A 157 0.06 0.87 4.55
N ALA A 158 -0.61 1.39 3.53
CA ALA A 158 -1.29 2.67 3.67
C ALA A 158 -2.37 2.57 4.77
N ASN A 159 -2.17 3.34 5.83
CA ASN A 159 -3.08 3.46 6.94
C ASN A 159 -4.15 4.45 6.51
N GLU A 160 -5.24 3.87 6.02
CA GLU A 160 -6.36 4.55 5.39
C GLU A 160 -7.64 4.29 6.19
N ALA A 161 -8.46 5.33 6.36
CA ALA A 161 -9.77 5.20 6.95
C ALA A 161 -10.72 6.29 6.43
N ILE A 162 -12.01 6.04 6.56
CA ILE A 162 -13.05 7.03 6.31
C ILE A 162 -14.04 7.06 7.47
N ALA A 163 -14.43 8.25 7.92
CA ALA A 163 -15.37 8.46 9.02
C ALA A 163 -16.42 9.52 8.66
N GLY A 164 -17.51 9.55 9.41
CA GLY A 164 -18.57 10.54 9.24
C GLY A 164 -18.25 11.84 9.98
N SER A 165 -18.67 12.98 9.43
CA SER A 165 -18.48 14.27 10.11
C SER A 165 -19.26 14.39 11.42
N ASN A 166 -20.35 13.62 11.60
CA ASN A 166 -21.09 13.54 12.86
C ASN A 166 -20.55 12.44 13.79
N SER A 167 -19.67 11.57 13.28
CA SER A 167 -19.11 10.41 13.97
C SER A 167 -17.60 10.23 13.68
N PRO A 168 -16.73 11.24 13.93
CA PRO A 168 -15.32 11.20 13.52
C PRO A 168 -14.55 10.02 14.13
N ASP A 169 -14.88 9.63 15.38
CA ASP A 169 -14.25 8.51 16.09
C ASP A 169 -14.64 7.14 15.50
N ARG A 170 -15.62 7.07 14.60
CA ARG A 170 -16.08 5.83 13.94
C ARG A 170 -15.36 5.63 12.60
N LEU A 171 -14.05 5.43 12.70
CA LEU A 171 -13.20 5.06 11.56
C LEU A 171 -13.68 3.75 10.91
N GLN A 172 -13.82 3.75 9.59
CA GLN A 172 -14.06 2.56 8.79
C GLN A 172 -12.86 2.29 7.89
N PHE A 173 -12.18 1.18 8.15
CA PHE A 173 -10.97 0.78 7.45
C PHE A 173 -11.29 0.04 6.14
N PRO A 174 -10.35 0.00 5.17
CA PRO A 174 -10.46 -0.75 3.91
C PRO A 174 -11.03 -2.17 3.98
N SER A 175 -10.77 -2.89 5.07
CA SER A 175 -11.25 -4.25 5.34
C SER A 175 -12.74 -4.32 5.67
N ASN A 176 -13.34 -3.22 6.15
CA ASN A 176 -14.75 -3.12 6.51
C ASN A 176 -15.64 -2.74 5.31
N TRP A 177 -15.06 -2.26 4.20
CA TRP A 177 -15.83 -1.82 3.04
C TRP A 177 -16.29 -3.01 2.19
N GLU A 178 -17.53 -2.95 1.68
CA GLU A 178 -18.08 -3.93 0.75
C GLU A 178 -17.30 -3.89 -0.56
N TYR A 179 -16.43 -4.86 -0.79
CA TYR A 179 -15.71 -5.03 -2.05
C TYR A 179 -16.66 -5.51 -3.16
N LEU A 180 -16.81 -4.70 -4.22
CA LEU A 180 -17.75 -4.96 -5.31
C LEU A 180 -17.09 -5.71 -6.48
N ASP A 181 -15.99 -5.18 -7.02
CA ASP A 181 -15.25 -5.75 -8.16
C ASP A 181 -13.87 -5.07 -8.33
N SER A 182 -12.98 -5.66 -9.13
CA SER A 182 -11.80 -4.99 -9.67
C SER A 182 -11.48 -5.37 -11.12
N LYS A 183 -10.96 -4.40 -11.87
CA LYS A 183 -10.77 -4.47 -13.32
C LYS A 183 -9.36 -4.05 -13.69
N ILE A 184 -8.76 -4.76 -14.64
CA ILE A 184 -7.60 -4.27 -15.38
C ILE A 184 -8.19 -3.50 -16.56
N ARG A 185 -8.05 -2.17 -16.58
CA ARG A 185 -8.61 -1.32 -17.65
C ARG A 185 -7.76 -1.39 -18.91
N TYR A 186 -6.45 -1.35 -18.74
CA TYR A 186 -5.47 -1.77 -19.74
C TYR A 186 -4.21 -2.27 -19.03
N ALA A 187 -3.43 -3.12 -19.69
CA ALA A 187 -2.10 -3.50 -19.26
C ALA A 187 -1.20 -3.74 -20.47
N THR A 188 -0.06 -3.08 -20.49
CA THR A 188 1.00 -3.20 -21.50
C THR A 188 2.35 -3.28 -20.78
N SER A 189 3.42 -3.61 -21.49
CA SER A 189 4.78 -3.51 -20.93
C SER A 189 5.18 -2.09 -20.53
N LYS A 190 4.50 -1.03 -20.97
CA LYS A 190 4.86 0.37 -20.68
C LYS A 190 3.94 1.06 -19.67
N LYS A 191 2.71 0.58 -19.51
CA LYS A 191 1.64 1.25 -18.76
C LYS A 191 0.59 0.25 -18.29
N ILE A 192 0.11 0.38 -17.06
CA ILE A 192 -1.03 -0.36 -16.52
C ILE A 192 -2.03 0.61 -15.87
N MET A 193 -3.32 0.28 -15.94
CA MET A 193 -4.36 0.87 -15.10
C MET A 193 -5.19 -0.25 -14.46
N LEU A 194 -5.18 -0.27 -13.14
CA LEU A 194 -6.09 -1.10 -12.33
C LEU A 194 -7.21 -0.22 -11.76
N GLN A 195 -8.37 -0.82 -11.51
CA GLN A 195 -9.48 -0.23 -10.77
C GLN A 195 -10.00 -1.21 -9.73
N SER A 196 -10.40 -0.74 -8.55
CA SER A 196 -11.26 -1.45 -7.60
C SER A 196 -12.44 -0.59 -7.18
N SER A 197 -13.62 -1.19 -6.96
CA SER A 197 -14.81 -0.49 -6.47
C SER A 197 -15.30 -1.07 -5.15
N HIS A 198 -15.76 -0.18 -4.27
CA HIS A 198 -16.20 -0.47 -2.93
C HIS A 198 -17.49 0.27 -2.59
N ARG A 199 -18.22 -0.20 -1.59
CA ARG A 199 -19.29 0.54 -0.91
C ARG A 199 -19.05 0.55 0.59
N THR A 200 -19.40 1.66 1.23
CA THR A 200 -19.41 1.81 2.69
C THR A 200 -20.60 2.68 3.11
N VAL A 201 -20.84 2.87 4.41
CA VAL A 201 -21.95 3.68 4.95
C VAL A 201 -21.41 4.70 5.95
N ILE A 202 -21.57 5.98 5.64
CA ILE A 202 -21.03 7.09 6.42
C ILE A 202 -22.20 7.93 6.97
N ASP A 203 -22.31 8.00 8.30
CA ASP A 203 -23.45 8.62 9.00
C ASP A 203 -24.81 8.18 8.42
N HIS A 204 -24.98 6.85 8.25
CA HIS A 204 -26.14 6.18 7.63
C HIS A 204 -26.37 6.44 6.12
N VAL A 205 -25.54 7.24 5.46
CA VAL A 205 -25.60 7.47 4.01
C VAL A 205 -24.67 6.53 3.26
N PRO A 206 -25.13 5.76 2.25
CA PRO A 206 -24.27 4.89 1.47
C PRO A 206 -23.36 5.70 0.54
N VAL A 207 -22.08 5.35 0.56
CA VAL A 207 -21.02 5.99 -0.24
C VAL A 207 -20.31 4.92 -1.06
N GLN A 208 -20.11 5.20 -2.35
CA GLN A 208 -19.28 4.39 -3.23
C GLN A 208 -17.87 4.97 -3.24
N ILE A 209 -16.87 4.12 -3.08
CA ILE A 209 -15.46 4.50 -3.18
C ILE A 209 -14.87 3.72 -4.34
N GLU A 210 -14.26 4.42 -5.29
CA GLU A 210 -13.59 3.80 -6.42
C GLU A 210 -12.15 4.26 -6.48
N ARG A 211 -11.27 3.30 -6.68
CA ARG A 211 -9.83 3.53 -6.68
C ARG A 211 -9.29 3.12 -8.03
N PHE A 212 -8.39 3.93 -8.57
CA PHE A 212 -7.67 3.65 -9.80
C PHE A 212 -6.19 3.79 -9.51
N MET A 213 -5.40 2.81 -9.93
CA MET A 213 -3.95 2.90 -9.89
C MET A 213 -3.44 2.97 -11.31
N LEU A 214 -2.63 3.98 -11.60
CA LEU A 214 -1.93 4.15 -12.87
C LEU A 214 -0.44 4.05 -12.62
N TYR A 215 0.24 3.22 -13.40
CA TYR A 215 1.69 3.07 -13.29
C TYR A 215 2.32 2.88 -14.67
N ARG A 216 3.52 3.45 -14.82
CA ARG A 216 4.31 3.53 -16.05
C ARG A 216 5.66 2.86 -15.83
N ALA A 217 6.18 2.21 -16.86
CA ALA A 217 7.52 1.63 -16.83
C ALA A 217 8.59 2.73 -16.62
N GLY A 218 9.52 2.48 -15.71
CA GLY A 218 10.66 3.37 -15.41
C GLY A 218 10.37 4.49 -14.42
N ASP A 219 9.11 4.84 -14.15
CA ASP A 219 8.78 5.74 -13.04
C ASP A 219 9.03 5.03 -11.69
N ARG A 220 9.45 5.80 -10.66
CA ARG A 220 9.62 5.34 -9.26
C ARG A 220 8.45 5.79 -8.36
N TYR A 221 7.29 5.99 -8.97
CA TYR A 221 6.03 6.38 -8.34
C TYR A 221 4.86 5.83 -9.15
N PHE A 222 3.71 5.68 -8.51
CA PHE A 222 2.44 5.41 -9.17
C PHE A 222 1.44 6.51 -8.82
N ILE A 223 0.40 6.65 -9.63
CA ILE A 223 -0.72 7.54 -9.36
C ILE A 223 -1.86 6.71 -8.76
N LEU A 224 -2.37 7.15 -7.62
CA LEU A 224 -3.58 6.63 -6.99
C LEU A 224 -4.68 7.70 -7.08
N VAL A 225 -5.78 7.37 -7.75
CA VAL A 225 -6.98 8.21 -7.81
C VAL A 225 -8.07 7.56 -6.99
N THR A 226 -8.60 8.27 -6.00
CA THR A 226 -9.72 7.83 -5.16
C THR A 226 -10.93 8.74 -5.42
N ARG A 227 -11.97 8.21 -6.05
CA ARG A 227 -13.29 8.85 -6.16
C ARG A 227 -14.14 8.46 -4.96
N ILE A 228 -14.72 9.43 -4.27
CA ILE A 228 -15.66 9.24 -3.17
C ILE A 228 -17.00 9.84 -3.62
N ARG A 229 -18.04 9.01 -3.74
CA ARG A 229 -19.34 9.41 -4.28
C ARG A 229 -20.48 9.09 -3.31
N ASN A 230 -21.29 10.09 -3.00
CA ASN A 230 -22.54 9.87 -2.28
C ASN A 230 -23.55 9.21 -3.22
N ILE A 231 -23.92 7.96 -2.92
CA ILE A 231 -24.93 7.19 -3.68
C ILE A 231 -26.27 7.09 -2.95
N GLY A 232 -26.41 7.81 -1.82
CA GLY A 232 -27.65 7.97 -1.08
C GLY A 232 -28.50 9.14 -1.57
N THR A 233 -29.59 9.39 -0.85
CA THR A 233 -30.58 10.42 -1.16
C THR A 233 -30.47 11.68 -0.28
N GLN A 234 -29.55 11.68 0.69
CA GLN A 234 -29.33 12.78 1.64
C GLN A 234 -27.84 13.19 1.61
N PRO A 235 -27.51 14.47 1.90
CA PRO A 235 -26.12 14.88 2.07
C PRO A 235 -25.43 14.10 3.18
N THR A 236 -24.13 13.86 3.05
CA THR A 236 -23.29 13.32 4.13
C THR A 236 -22.02 14.15 4.29
N GLY A 237 -21.43 14.14 5.49
CA GLY A 237 -20.13 14.73 5.75
C GLY A 237 -19.12 13.62 6.00
N TYR A 238 -17.90 13.76 5.49
CA TYR A 238 -16.85 12.76 5.70
C TYR A 238 -15.49 13.36 6.11
N PHE A 239 -14.71 12.54 6.80
CA PHE A 239 -13.26 12.64 6.93
C PHE A 239 -12.64 11.45 6.21
N PHE A 240 -11.62 11.68 5.38
CA PHE A 240 -10.79 10.64 4.77
C PHE A 240 -9.34 10.88 5.15
N VAL A 241 -8.67 9.83 5.63
CA VAL A 241 -7.25 9.86 6.00
C VAL A 241 -6.45 8.90 5.14
N TYR A 242 -5.24 9.32 4.78
CA TYR A 242 -4.25 8.52 4.07
C TYR A 242 -2.86 8.81 4.67
N GLY A 243 -2.24 7.79 5.26
CA GLY A 243 -0.90 7.90 5.85
C GLY A 243 -0.20 6.55 5.90
N ASP A 244 0.90 6.48 6.64
CA ASP A 244 1.66 5.26 6.95
C ASP A 244 2.67 5.51 8.08
N GLU A 245 3.26 4.44 8.60
CA GLU A 245 4.49 4.37 9.37
C GLU A 245 5.60 3.80 8.44
N PRO A 246 6.11 4.56 7.44
CA PRO A 246 6.59 3.98 6.19
C PRO A 246 8.00 3.38 6.22
N TRP A 247 8.58 3.16 7.41
CA TRP A 247 9.87 2.49 7.69
C TRP A 247 10.91 2.63 6.58
N VAL A 248 11.18 3.87 6.14
CA VAL A 248 11.94 4.14 4.94
C VAL A 248 13.39 3.68 5.14
N GLY A 249 13.95 3.04 4.12
CA GLY A 249 15.24 2.36 4.21
C GLY A 249 15.05 0.89 4.55
N ASP A 250 14.81 0.60 5.83
CA ASP A 250 14.76 -0.76 6.39
C ASP A 250 13.44 -1.05 7.12
N TYR A 251 12.70 -2.04 6.63
CA TYR A 251 11.45 -2.51 7.22
C TYR A 251 11.63 -2.96 8.68
N GLY A 252 10.69 -2.55 9.53
CA GLY A 252 10.67 -2.84 10.97
C GLY A 252 11.29 -1.76 11.85
N SER A 253 11.65 -0.60 11.28
CA SER A 253 12.14 0.54 12.04
C SER A 253 11.89 1.87 11.30
N SER A 254 11.39 2.86 12.04
CA SER A 254 11.37 4.27 11.63
C SER A 254 12.54 5.08 12.21
N MET A 255 13.47 4.47 12.96
CA MET A 255 14.72 5.14 13.35
C MET A 255 15.41 5.73 12.11
N GLY A 256 15.98 6.92 12.23
CA GLY A 256 16.58 7.63 11.09
C GLY A 256 15.59 8.41 10.22
N ASN A 257 14.30 8.04 10.23
CA ASN A 257 13.29 8.70 9.41
C ASN A 257 12.96 10.10 9.98
N VAL A 258 13.00 11.12 9.13
CA VAL A 258 12.58 12.50 9.41
C VAL A 258 11.63 12.98 8.32
N GLY A 259 10.70 13.87 8.65
CA GLY A 259 9.79 14.43 7.65
C GLY A 259 10.52 15.37 6.69
N TRP A 260 10.03 15.54 5.46
CA TRP A 260 10.58 16.50 4.50
C TRP A 260 9.55 17.06 3.53
N VAL A 261 9.86 18.26 3.02
CA VAL A 261 9.16 18.95 1.92
C VAL A 261 10.21 19.66 1.04
N GLN A 262 9.76 20.42 0.04
CA GLN A 262 10.58 21.05 -1.01
C GLN A 262 11.81 21.86 -0.53
N ASP A 263 11.76 22.44 0.66
CA ASP A 263 12.72 23.44 1.18
C ASP A 263 13.20 23.17 2.62
N ARG A 264 12.74 22.12 3.30
CA ARG A 264 13.12 21.81 4.69
C ARG A 264 12.97 20.34 5.08
N LEU A 265 13.76 19.94 6.08
CA LEU A 265 13.51 18.75 6.90
C LEU A 265 12.68 19.11 8.15
N TYR A 266 12.02 18.11 8.70
CA TYR A 266 11.24 18.14 9.92
C TYR A 266 11.84 17.14 10.91
N HIS A 267 12.57 17.65 11.91
CA HIS A 267 13.21 16.86 12.96
C HIS A 267 12.32 16.72 14.22
N TYR A 268 11.19 17.42 14.24
CA TYR A 268 10.21 17.47 15.31
C TYR A 268 8.83 17.13 14.74
N GLU A 269 7.92 16.70 15.62
CA GLU A 269 6.49 16.64 15.29
C GLU A 269 6.00 18.02 14.83
N ALA A 270 5.22 18.04 13.75
CA ALA A 270 4.80 19.27 13.12
C ALA A 270 3.68 19.04 12.10
N THR A 271 2.95 20.12 11.79
CA THR A 271 2.08 20.20 10.62
C THR A 271 2.84 20.73 9.39
N VAL A 272 2.38 20.33 8.22
CA VAL A 272 2.80 20.87 6.91
C VAL A 272 1.63 21.68 6.35
N ASP A 273 1.90 22.88 5.86
CA ASP A 273 0.90 23.74 5.22
C ASP A 273 0.61 23.27 3.78
N PRO A 274 -0.58 22.69 3.48
CA PRO A 274 -0.93 22.19 2.15
C PRO A 274 -1.31 23.29 1.16
N THR A 275 -1.38 24.55 1.59
CA THR A 275 -1.52 25.71 0.70
C THR A 275 -0.18 26.08 0.08
N ARG A 276 0.92 25.91 0.82
CA ARG A 276 2.30 26.24 0.43
C ARG A 276 3.06 25.09 -0.22
N HIS A 277 2.87 23.88 0.26
CA HIS A 277 3.48 22.67 -0.30
C HIS A 277 2.42 21.84 -1.03
N ASN A 278 2.84 21.05 -2.02
CA ASN A 278 1.95 20.10 -2.70
C ASN A 278 2.34 18.63 -2.47
N PHE A 279 3.35 18.39 -1.62
CA PHE A 279 3.79 17.06 -1.22
C PHE A 279 4.38 17.09 0.19
N ALA A 280 4.47 15.91 0.80
CA ALA A 280 5.27 15.63 1.98
C ALA A 280 5.92 14.24 1.82
N GLY A 281 6.95 13.94 2.60
CA GLY A 281 7.57 12.62 2.61
C GLY A 281 8.37 12.33 3.89
N MET A 282 8.84 11.10 4.02
CA MET A 282 9.79 10.66 5.04
C MET A 282 11.15 10.36 4.39
N TYR A 283 12.24 10.74 5.07
CA TYR A 283 13.62 10.59 4.61
C TYR A 283 14.46 9.90 5.68
N ASP A 284 15.06 8.76 5.34
CA ASP A 284 15.94 8.00 6.22
C ASP A 284 17.37 8.58 6.21
N HIS A 285 17.62 9.51 7.12
CA HIS A 285 18.83 10.35 7.15
C HIS A 285 19.50 10.42 8.53
N GLY A 286 18.79 10.03 9.59
CA GLY A 286 19.16 10.32 10.97
C GLY A 286 18.46 11.58 11.47
N ASN A 287 17.94 11.53 12.70
CA ASN A 287 17.48 12.72 13.40
C ASN A 287 18.56 13.30 14.32
N PRO A 288 19.22 14.42 13.96
CA PRO A 288 20.35 14.98 14.73
C PRO A 288 19.96 15.54 16.11
N VAL A 289 18.67 15.71 16.42
CA VAL A 289 18.21 16.16 17.74
C VAL A 289 17.89 15.00 18.70
N VAL A 290 18.00 13.74 18.25
CA VAL A 290 17.79 12.54 19.07
C VAL A 290 19.14 12.04 19.59
N LEU A 291 19.32 12.08 20.91
CA LEU A 291 20.58 11.68 21.55
C LEU A 291 20.86 10.19 21.33
N GLY A 292 22.00 9.88 20.72
CA GLY A 292 22.45 8.51 20.44
C GLY A 292 21.90 7.89 19.15
N GLU A 293 21.13 8.63 18.35
CA GLU A 293 20.68 8.17 17.04
C GLU A 293 21.85 8.23 16.03
N HIS A 294 22.37 7.05 15.67
CA HIS A 294 23.59 6.91 14.85
C HIS A 294 23.39 5.86 13.76
N GLY A 295 23.88 6.17 12.56
CA GLY A 295 23.74 5.35 11.36
C GLY A 295 24.77 4.21 11.26
N PRO A 296 24.82 3.50 10.11
CA PRO A 296 24.40 3.98 8.78
C PRO A 296 22.89 4.11 8.59
N PHE A 297 22.50 5.13 7.83
CA PHE A 297 21.16 5.32 7.28
C PHE A 297 21.21 5.12 5.76
N SER A 298 20.09 4.79 5.13
CA SER A 298 20.03 4.43 3.70
C SER A 298 20.11 5.63 2.74
N GLU A 299 19.79 6.82 3.24
CA GLU A 299 19.50 8.04 2.47
C GLU A 299 18.38 7.83 1.44
N MET A 300 17.42 6.94 1.71
CA MET A 300 16.23 6.79 0.89
C MET A 300 15.10 7.68 1.41
N ALA A 301 14.31 8.23 0.49
CA ALA A 301 13.16 9.06 0.82
C ALA A 301 11.94 8.64 0.00
N ASN A 302 10.78 8.63 0.65
CA ASN A 302 9.50 8.50 -0.02
C ASN A 302 8.83 9.88 -0.19
N PHE A 303 7.72 9.93 -0.92
CA PHE A 303 6.83 11.08 -0.96
C PHE A 303 5.38 10.68 -1.26
N ILE A 304 4.44 11.51 -0.80
CA ILE A 304 3.09 11.65 -1.34
C ILE A 304 2.93 13.07 -1.86
N GLU A 305 2.63 13.23 -3.14
CA GLU A 305 2.24 14.50 -3.77
C GLU A 305 0.74 14.49 -4.07
N TRP A 306 0.00 15.50 -3.61
CA TRP A 306 -1.40 15.70 -3.97
C TRP A 306 -1.52 16.57 -5.22
N LEU A 307 -2.33 16.11 -6.17
CA LEU A 307 -2.50 16.71 -7.49
C LEU A 307 -3.91 17.26 -7.68
N GLY A 308 -4.01 18.38 -8.39
CA GLY A 308 -5.27 19.10 -8.61
C GLY A 308 -5.66 20.00 -7.44
N ASP A 309 -6.93 20.41 -7.43
CA ASP A 309 -7.42 21.46 -6.52
C ASP A 309 -7.86 20.94 -5.15
N LEU A 310 -8.19 19.64 -5.03
CA LEU A 310 -8.64 19.02 -3.77
C LEU A 310 -7.46 18.61 -2.88
N ARG A 311 -6.90 19.60 -2.19
CA ARG A 311 -5.78 19.41 -1.26
C ARG A 311 -6.25 18.85 0.10
N PRO A 312 -5.36 18.17 0.86
CA PRO A 312 -5.64 17.86 2.26
C PRO A 312 -5.95 19.14 3.05
N ASP A 313 -6.80 19.02 4.06
CA ASP A 313 -7.04 20.07 5.06
C ASP A 313 -5.97 20.08 6.14
N LEU A 314 -5.31 18.94 6.35
CA LEU A 314 -4.27 18.72 7.34
C LEU A 314 -3.23 17.74 6.78
N VAL A 315 -1.96 18.05 6.99
CA VAL A 315 -0.82 17.15 6.77
C VAL A 315 0.12 17.27 7.97
N TYR A 316 0.64 16.14 8.49
CA TYR A 316 1.52 16.17 9.67
C TYR A 316 2.54 15.03 9.71
N PHE A 317 3.58 15.26 10.50
CA PHE A 317 4.55 14.26 10.95
C PHE A 317 4.44 14.09 12.46
N SER A 318 4.44 12.85 12.96
CA SER A 318 4.26 12.55 14.39
C SER A 318 5.01 11.29 14.83
N ASN A 319 5.17 11.08 16.14
CA ASN A 319 5.59 9.81 16.74
C ASN A 319 4.43 8.83 16.99
N LYS A 320 3.20 9.19 16.59
CA LYS A 320 2.01 8.36 16.74
C LYS A 320 0.88 8.77 15.80
N GLU A 321 0.16 7.79 15.26
CA GLU A 321 -1.04 8.01 14.46
C GLU A 321 -2.13 8.79 15.23
N GLY A 322 -2.71 9.80 14.59
CA GLY A 322 -3.82 10.58 15.16
C GLY A 322 -3.44 11.59 16.24
N GLU A 323 -2.19 11.58 16.72
CA GLU A 323 -1.67 12.58 17.67
C GLU A 323 -0.81 13.61 16.94
N ILE A 324 -1.08 14.89 17.21
CA ILE A 324 -0.49 16.02 16.47
C ILE A 324 -0.01 17.06 17.48
N SER A 325 1.28 17.36 17.43
CA SER A 325 1.89 18.46 18.16
C SER A 325 2.26 19.60 17.23
N ASP A 326 2.18 20.83 17.73
CA ASP A 326 2.77 21.98 17.05
C ASP A 326 4.30 21.95 17.16
N GLU A 327 5.00 22.41 16.11
CA GLU A 327 6.48 22.38 16.06
C GLU A 327 7.13 23.16 17.22
N SER A 328 6.44 24.17 17.78
CA SER A 328 6.90 24.93 18.95
C SER A 328 7.01 24.09 20.22
N ALA A 329 6.31 22.95 20.32
CA ALA A 329 6.43 22.00 21.42
C ALA A 329 7.78 21.25 21.42
N ARG A 330 8.52 21.27 20.30
CA ARG A 330 9.86 20.67 20.15
C ARG A 330 9.95 19.19 20.54
N ILE A 331 8.88 18.42 20.30
CA ILE A 331 8.87 16.96 20.48
C ILE A 331 9.63 16.33 19.31
N PRO A 332 10.79 15.67 19.51
CA PRO A 332 11.58 15.12 18.41
C PRO A 332 10.87 13.94 17.74
N LEU A 333 10.97 13.82 16.41
CA LEU A 333 10.65 12.57 15.70
C LEU A 333 11.67 11.51 16.12
N SER A 334 11.34 10.73 17.13
CA SER A 334 12.25 9.90 17.91
C SER A 334 11.77 8.47 18.13
N SER A 335 10.49 8.19 17.84
CA SER A 335 9.93 6.84 17.88
C SER A 335 10.76 5.87 17.04
N ARG A 336 10.97 4.66 17.54
CA ARG A 336 11.81 3.66 16.87
C ARG A 336 11.05 2.93 15.76
N ASP A 337 9.75 2.75 15.96
CA ASP A 337 8.83 2.00 15.15
C ASP A 337 7.67 2.85 14.63
N ASN A 338 7.29 3.95 15.27
CA ASN A 338 6.10 4.73 14.91
C ASN A 338 6.44 6.19 14.56
N ARG A 339 7.25 6.47 13.52
CA ARG A 339 7.32 7.83 12.93
C ARG A 339 6.45 7.87 11.68
N VAL A 340 5.44 8.72 11.69
CA VAL A 340 4.33 8.66 10.74
C VAL A 340 4.24 9.90 9.87
N MET A 341 3.64 9.74 8.70
CA MET A 341 3.18 10.85 7.86
C MET A 341 1.73 10.62 7.48
N PHE A 342 0.87 11.60 7.75
CA PHE A 342 -0.56 11.51 7.48
C PHE A 342 -1.09 12.74 6.75
N LEU A 343 -2.04 12.49 5.83
CA LEU A 343 -2.81 13.47 5.10
C LEU A 343 -4.30 13.24 5.43
N GLN A 344 -5.05 14.31 5.69
CA GLN A 344 -6.48 14.26 5.98
C GLN A 344 -7.25 15.25 5.12
N TRP A 345 -8.35 14.79 4.52
CA TRP A 345 -9.39 15.62 3.91
C TRP A 345 -10.61 15.53 4.82
N GLY A 346 -11.06 16.64 5.40
CA GLY A 346 -12.25 16.65 6.24
C GLY A 346 -12.30 17.74 7.31
N PRO A 347 -13.51 18.16 7.72
CA PRO A 347 -14.80 17.63 7.27
C PRO A 347 -15.19 18.17 5.88
N ARG A 348 -15.54 17.26 4.95
CA ARG A 348 -16.00 17.58 3.59
C ARG A 348 -17.46 17.19 3.43
N GLN A 349 -18.26 18.04 2.76
CA GLN A 349 -19.69 17.78 2.54
C GLN A 349 -19.93 17.26 1.13
N LEU A 350 -20.60 16.11 1.03
CA LEU A 350 -20.89 15.41 -0.20
C LEU A 350 -22.41 15.31 -0.39
N MET A 351 -22.95 16.15 -1.29
CA MET A 351 -24.37 16.14 -1.67
C MET A 351 -24.76 14.85 -2.42
N PRO A 352 -26.04 14.48 -2.49
CA PRO A 352 -26.49 13.32 -3.26
C PRO A 352 -25.95 13.32 -4.70
N ALA A 353 -25.43 12.18 -5.15
CA ALA A 353 -24.72 11.98 -6.42
C ALA A 353 -23.42 12.78 -6.64
N GLN A 354 -23.05 13.72 -5.76
CA GLN A 354 -21.76 14.43 -5.82
C GLN A 354 -20.61 13.42 -5.66
N THR A 355 -19.53 13.68 -6.40
CA THR A 355 -18.29 12.93 -6.34
C THR A 355 -17.14 13.90 -6.05
N GLU A 356 -16.31 13.57 -5.07
CA GLU A 356 -15.01 14.20 -4.87
C GLU A 356 -13.91 13.24 -5.30
N THR A 357 -12.81 13.77 -5.86
CA THR A 357 -11.71 12.98 -6.41
C THR A 357 -10.40 13.44 -5.83
N ILE A 358 -9.74 12.55 -5.08
CA ILE A 358 -8.39 12.75 -4.54
C ILE A 358 -7.41 12.09 -5.52
N VAL A 359 -6.36 12.81 -5.92
CA VAL A 359 -5.30 12.29 -6.81
C VAL A 359 -3.97 12.40 -6.09
N LEU A 360 -3.33 11.27 -5.82
CA LEU A 360 -2.03 11.18 -5.17
C LEU A 360 -1.00 10.58 -6.13
N ALA A 361 0.21 11.12 -6.15
CA ALA A 361 1.39 10.44 -6.65
C ALA A 361 2.22 9.96 -5.46
N ILE A 362 2.44 8.64 -5.39
CA ILE A 362 3.06 7.98 -4.23
C ILE A 362 4.30 7.23 -4.73
N GLY A 363 5.45 7.47 -4.11
CA GLY A 363 6.66 6.80 -4.53
C GLY A 363 7.93 7.26 -3.82
N MET A 364 9.05 7.15 -4.52
CA MET A 364 10.38 7.41 -4.02
C MET A 364 11.00 8.66 -4.65
N ALA A 365 11.70 9.45 -3.83
CA ALA A 365 12.49 10.58 -4.29
C ALA A 365 13.90 10.15 -4.75
N ASP A 366 14.47 10.90 -5.69
CA ASP A 366 15.85 10.71 -6.12
C ASP A 366 16.82 11.30 -5.08
N LYS A 367 18.04 10.74 -4.97
CA LYS A 367 19.09 11.31 -4.12
C LYS A 367 19.51 12.69 -4.61
N GLY A 368 19.62 13.66 -3.69
CA GLY A 368 20.15 15.00 -3.98
C GLY A 368 21.61 14.95 -4.41
N GLN A 369 21.99 15.79 -5.39
CA GLN A 369 23.35 15.77 -5.95
C GLN A 369 24.34 16.71 -5.24
N ARG A 370 23.90 17.61 -4.35
CA ARG A 370 24.77 18.69 -3.81
C ARG A 370 24.55 19.09 -2.35
N ASP A 371 23.37 18.87 -1.81
CA ASP A 371 22.89 19.42 -0.52
C ASP A 371 22.46 18.33 0.48
N GLY A 372 22.48 17.06 0.09
CA GLY A 372 22.02 15.94 0.90
C GLY A 372 20.49 15.87 1.07
N MET A 373 19.74 16.74 0.39
CA MET A 373 18.27 16.73 0.41
C MET A 373 17.70 15.77 -0.64
N PRO A 374 16.64 15.00 -0.32
CA PRO A 374 15.95 14.21 -1.32
C PRO A 374 15.25 15.11 -2.35
N ARG A 375 15.24 14.68 -3.61
CA ARG A 375 14.62 15.41 -4.72
C ARG A 375 13.41 14.65 -5.22
N LYS A 376 12.22 15.20 -5.01
CA LYS A 376 10.99 14.65 -5.59
C LYS A 376 11.12 14.60 -7.12
N PRO A 377 10.80 13.47 -7.79
CA PRO A 377 10.75 13.42 -9.24
C PRO A 377 9.70 14.39 -9.79
N LYS A 378 9.86 14.76 -11.06
CA LYS A 378 8.80 15.46 -11.80
C LYS A 378 7.71 14.45 -12.15
N VAL A 379 6.67 14.41 -11.32
CA VAL A 379 5.48 13.60 -11.58
C VAL A 379 4.83 14.04 -12.89
N SER A 380 4.46 13.07 -13.71
CA SER A 380 3.73 13.30 -14.96
C SER A 380 2.49 12.41 -15.01
N VAL A 381 1.34 13.03 -15.28
CA VAL A 381 0.07 12.33 -15.40
C VAL A 381 -0.45 12.51 -16.81
N ASP A 382 -0.92 11.43 -17.41
CA ASP A 382 -1.56 11.46 -18.72
C ASP A 382 -3.01 11.92 -18.55
N TRP A 383 -3.32 13.12 -19.06
CA TRP A 383 -4.65 13.71 -18.95
C TRP A 383 -5.74 12.87 -19.66
N ALA A 384 -5.38 12.03 -20.63
CA ALA A 384 -6.33 11.10 -21.25
C ALA A 384 -6.76 9.99 -20.27
N ASP A 385 -5.85 9.52 -19.41
CA ASP A 385 -6.22 8.56 -18.36
C ASP A 385 -7.11 9.21 -17.30
N ILE A 386 -6.75 10.41 -16.84
CA ILE A 386 -7.55 11.14 -15.85
C ILE A 386 -8.93 11.45 -16.42
N HIS A 387 -9.03 11.88 -17.68
CA HIS A 387 -10.33 12.05 -18.33
C HIS A 387 -11.12 10.74 -18.39
N THR A 388 -10.46 9.61 -18.69
CA THR A 388 -11.09 8.28 -18.65
C THR A 388 -11.62 7.94 -17.25
N ILE A 389 -10.85 8.22 -16.20
CA ILE A 389 -11.25 8.00 -14.80
C ILE A 389 -12.41 8.92 -14.39
N MET A 390 -12.41 10.17 -14.83
CA MET A 390 -13.45 11.16 -14.48
C MET A 390 -14.76 10.96 -15.26
N THR A 391 -14.72 10.31 -16.43
CA THR A 391 -15.90 10.11 -17.30
C THR A 391 -16.47 8.70 -17.27
N THR A 392 -15.69 7.70 -16.86
CA THR A 392 -16.20 6.33 -16.72
C THR A 392 -17.18 6.24 -15.54
N PRO A 393 -18.41 5.71 -15.72
CA PRO A 393 -19.36 5.51 -14.62
C PRO A 393 -18.80 4.61 -13.52
#